data_AF-A0A7W8VJQ6-F1
#
_entry.id   AF-A0A7W8VJQ6-F1
#
_cell.length_a   1.000
_cell.length_b   1.000
_cell.length_c   1.000
_cell.angle_alpha   90.00
_cell.angle_beta   90.00
_cell.angle_gamma   90.00
#
_symmetry.space_group_name_H-M   'P 1'
#
loop_
_entity.id
_entity.type
_entity.pdbx_description
1 polymer ?
#
loop_
_entity_poly.entity_id
_entity_poly.type
_entity_poly.pdbx_seq_one_letter_code
_entity_poly.pdbx_strand_id
1 'polypeptide(L)'
;MKYLFNVLMLALLLQFTSCEQQESDLISPELSDFTITPKLLGEAPFILTAPKSKSDGAFIYKVNNSNLASIEGNVVTLKKGGVCTITAIQVSSGGYKRDSIQATFPIGVLQQPVMSDFTIESKMLGDAPFELATPKSNSKGLITFTSSNPDVASINGNMVTIKSVGKTTITANQEANGVYMAGKLNAELVVIARPVEDNIVVDIDGNIYKTIKIGTQTWMMENLKTTRYRNGTPIPNLADQAIWQSDLTGGYCIYGNNLANEAVYGKLYNWYAVNNPKELSPEGWHIPSDAEWAILYNYIGGTRYEGGKIQQQGNTYWEYDLGQSNITQFTALPGGGRDEKGIFSSIKYDGIWWTKTRTGVLAVAYDLYNKGYIDRVEREKASGFSVRCIKD
;
A
#
# COMPACT_ATOMS: atom_id res chain seq x y z
N MET A 1 -49.25 46.62 -71.25
CA MET A 1 -48.20 46.06 -70.36
C MET A 1 -47.49 47.09 -69.47
N LYS A 2 -47.38 48.39 -69.82
CA LYS A 2 -46.77 49.41 -68.93
C LYS A 2 -47.65 49.87 -67.74
N TYR A 3 -48.98 49.84 -67.86
CA TYR A 3 -49.88 50.26 -66.77
C TYR A 3 -50.07 49.21 -65.67
N LEU A 4 -49.97 47.91 -65.99
CA LEU A 4 -50.08 46.84 -64.99
C LEU A 4 -48.82 46.73 -64.10
N PHE A 5 -47.66 47.17 -64.61
CA PHE A 5 -46.38 47.11 -63.89
C PHE A 5 -46.25 48.21 -62.83
N ASN A 6 -46.79 49.41 -63.08
CA ASN A 6 -46.73 50.53 -62.13
C ASN A 6 -47.69 50.37 -60.94
N VAL A 7 -48.84 49.73 -61.12
CA VAL A 7 -49.78 49.47 -60.00
C VAL A 7 -49.22 48.38 -59.06
N LEU A 8 -48.55 47.37 -59.61
CA LEU A 8 -47.91 46.31 -58.82
C LEU A 8 -46.69 46.83 -58.05
N MET A 9 -45.91 47.75 -58.65
CA MET A 9 -44.71 48.33 -58.03
C MET A 9 -45.06 49.37 -56.94
N LEU A 10 -46.15 50.13 -57.10
CA LEU A 10 -46.64 51.07 -56.08
C LEU A 10 -47.30 50.33 -54.90
N ALA A 11 -48.01 49.22 -55.16
CA ALA A 11 -48.55 48.35 -54.12
C ALA A 11 -47.44 47.64 -53.33
N LEU A 12 -46.36 47.21 -54.00
CA LEU A 12 -45.18 46.65 -53.32
C LEU A 12 -44.47 47.71 -52.46
N LEU A 13 -44.24 48.93 -52.98
CA LEU A 13 -43.59 50.00 -52.21
C LEU A 13 -44.43 50.47 -51.00
N LEU A 14 -45.76 50.50 -51.10
CA LEU A 14 -46.66 50.78 -49.97
C LEU A 14 -46.68 49.64 -48.94
N GLN A 15 -46.54 48.38 -49.38
CA GLN A 15 -46.36 47.24 -48.47
C GLN A 15 -45.00 47.24 -47.75
N PHE A 16 -43.92 47.69 -48.41
CA PHE A 16 -42.60 47.82 -47.76
C PHE A 16 -42.54 49.02 -46.80
N THR A 17 -43.12 50.17 -47.15
CA THR A 17 -43.14 51.34 -46.24
C THR A 17 -44.06 51.15 -45.03
N SER A 18 -45.18 50.43 -45.15
CA SER A 18 -46.01 50.07 -43.99
C SER A 18 -45.35 49.01 -43.10
N CYS A 19 -44.53 48.12 -43.66
CA CYS A 19 -43.78 47.12 -42.90
C CYS A 19 -42.57 47.72 -42.16
N GLU A 20 -41.89 48.72 -42.74
CA GLU A 20 -40.80 49.46 -42.07
C GLU A 20 -41.31 50.39 -40.94
N GLN A 21 -42.52 50.93 -41.05
CA GLN A 21 -43.11 51.78 -40.01
C GLN A 21 -43.62 50.98 -38.79
N GLN A 22 -43.85 49.67 -38.92
CA GLN A 22 -44.43 48.83 -37.87
C GLN A 22 -43.40 48.35 -36.82
N GLU A 23 -42.10 48.36 -37.14
CA GLU A 23 -41.03 47.98 -36.19
C GLU A 23 -40.53 49.15 -35.33
N SER A 24 -40.70 50.41 -35.75
CA SER A 24 -40.16 51.57 -35.01
C SER A 24 -40.95 51.96 -33.75
N ASP A 25 -42.21 51.52 -33.63
CA ASP A 25 -43.08 51.84 -32.49
C ASP A 25 -43.06 50.77 -31.38
N LEU A 26 -42.28 49.69 -31.55
CA LEU A 26 -42.21 48.58 -30.60
C LEU A 26 -41.21 48.88 -29.46
N ILE A 27 -41.66 48.72 -28.22
CA ILE A 27 -40.85 48.97 -27.01
C ILE A 27 -40.07 47.71 -26.56
N SER A 28 -39.01 47.90 -25.77
CA SER A 28 -38.21 46.78 -25.23
C SER A 28 -39.01 45.98 -24.18
N PRO A 29 -38.93 44.64 -24.18
CA PRO A 29 -39.58 43.79 -23.19
C PRO A 29 -38.89 43.74 -21.80
N GLU A 30 -37.72 44.37 -21.64
CA GLU A 30 -36.94 44.40 -20.39
C GLU A 30 -36.61 43.02 -19.81
N LEU A 31 -35.82 42.23 -20.57
CA LEU A 31 -35.45 40.87 -20.17
C LEU A 31 -34.50 40.86 -18.96
N SER A 32 -34.78 40.00 -17.99
CA SER A 32 -33.96 39.81 -16.79
C SER A 32 -34.05 38.39 -16.21
N ASP A 33 -33.24 38.09 -15.19
CA ASP A 33 -33.26 36.85 -14.39
C ASP A 33 -33.05 35.53 -15.16
N PHE A 34 -32.34 35.58 -16.29
CA PHE A 34 -31.95 34.37 -17.01
C PHE A 34 -30.58 33.88 -16.53
N THR A 35 -30.59 32.91 -15.62
CA THR A 35 -29.38 32.30 -15.06
C THR A 35 -29.46 30.78 -15.12
N ILE A 36 -28.32 30.13 -15.30
CA ILE A 36 -28.18 28.68 -15.30
C ILE A 36 -27.01 28.34 -14.40
N THR A 37 -27.21 27.43 -13.44
CA THR A 37 -26.14 26.97 -12.57
C THR A 37 -25.19 26.02 -13.30
N PRO A 38 -23.93 25.89 -12.87
CA PRO A 38 -23.00 24.88 -13.37
C PRO A 38 -23.62 23.48 -13.44
N LYS A 39 -23.23 22.70 -14.46
CA LYS A 39 -23.73 21.34 -14.70
C LYS A 39 -22.59 20.34 -14.88
N LEU A 40 -22.85 19.06 -14.66
CA LEU A 40 -21.94 17.96 -14.97
C LEU A 40 -22.44 17.13 -16.15
N LEU A 41 -21.52 16.72 -17.01
CA LEU A 41 -21.80 15.80 -18.10
C LEU A 41 -22.26 14.44 -17.55
N GLY A 42 -23.42 13.97 -18.00
CA GLY A 42 -24.06 12.75 -17.50
C GLY A 42 -25.22 13.00 -16.52
N GLU A 43 -25.44 14.25 -16.09
CA GLU A 43 -26.68 14.62 -15.40
C GLU A 43 -27.91 14.40 -16.28
N ALA A 44 -29.05 14.13 -15.65
CA ALA A 44 -30.33 14.07 -16.33
C ALA A 44 -30.65 15.41 -17.04
N PRO A 45 -31.43 15.38 -18.14
CA PRO A 45 -31.87 16.60 -18.82
C PRO A 45 -32.56 17.56 -17.85
N PHE A 46 -32.34 18.86 -18.03
CA PHE A 46 -32.90 19.89 -17.15
C PHE A 46 -33.79 20.87 -17.92
N ILE A 47 -34.74 21.46 -17.22
CA ILE A 47 -35.72 22.40 -17.79
C ILE A 47 -35.22 23.83 -17.56
N LEU A 48 -35.29 24.66 -18.60
CA LEU A 48 -34.99 26.09 -18.51
C LEU A 48 -36.17 26.85 -17.89
N THR A 49 -35.86 27.70 -16.93
CA THR A 49 -36.77 28.75 -16.45
C THR A 49 -36.74 29.91 -17.43
N ALA A 50 -37.90 30.37 -17.89
CA ALA A 50 -38.01 31.51 -18.79
C ALA A 50 -37.48 32.80 -18.12
N PRO A 51 -36.81 33.70 -18.87
CA PRO A 51 -36.47 35.03 -18.38
C PRO A 51 -37.71 35.80 -17.94
N LYS A 52 -37.54 36.73 -16.99
CA LYS A 52 -38.57 37.72 -16.70
C LYS A 52 -38.68 38.70 -17.86
N SER A 53 -39.92 39.06 -18.20
CA SER A 53 -40.24 39.96 -19.30
C SER A 53 -41.56 40.69 -19.03
N LYS A 54 -41.70 41.89 -19.59
CA LYS A 54 -42.96 42.64 -19.66
C LYS A 54 -43.85 42.23 -20.85
N SER A 55 -43.33 41.45 -21.78
CA SER A 55 -44.07 40.90 -22.93
C SER A 55 -44.55 39.47 -22.64
N ASP A 56 -45.70 39.10 -23.21
CA ASP A 56 -46.27 37.75 -23.22
C ASP A 56 -45.73 36.87 -24.38
N GLY A 57 -44.78 37.39 -25.16
CA GLY A 57 -44.17 36.66 -26.26
C GLY A 57 -43.48 35.38 -25.78
N ALA A 58 -43.65 34.30 -26.54
CA ALA A 58 -43.02 33.01 -26.26
C ALA A 58 -41.48 33.08 -26.39
N PHE A 59 -40.78 32.24 -25.62
CA PHE A 59 -39.33 32.11 -25.69
C PHE A 59 -38.90 30.96 -26.60
N ILE A 60 -37.90 31.23 -27.44
CA ILE A 60 -37.16 30.25 -28.23
C ILE A 60 -35.73 30.21 -27.70
N TYR A 61 -35.20 29.03 -27.48
CA TYR A 61 -33.86 28.84 -26.93
C TYR A 61 -32.87 28.36 -27.97
N LYS A 62 -31.66 28.92 -27.94
CA LYS A 62 -30.56 28.52 -28.82
C LYS A 62 -29.29 28.31 -28.01
N VAL A 63 -28.63 27.18 -28.23
CA VAL A 63 -27.29 26.92 -27.70
C VAL A 63 -26.24 27.52 -28.62
N ASN A 64 -25.15 28.07 -28.05
CA ASN A 64 -24.03 28.60 -28.83
C ASN A 64 -23.31 27.54 -29.66
N ASN A 65 -23.27 26.29 -29.19
CA ASN A 65 -22.65 25.15 -29.86
C ASN A 65 -23.43 23.86 -29.61
N SER A 66 -24.00 23.28 -30.68
CA SER A 66 -24.81 22.06 -30.62
C SER A 66 -24.05 20.79 -30.23
N ASN A 67 -22.70 20.84 -30.22
CA ASN A 67 -21.86 19.77 -29.68
C ASN A 67 -21.81 19.78 -28.15
N LEU A 68 -22.14 20.90 -27.49
CA LEU A 68 -22.15 21.02 -26.03
C LEU A 68 -23.47 20.55 -25.43
N ALA A 69 -24.60 20.91 -26.06
CA ALA A 69 -25.94 20.51 -25.62
C ALA A 69 -26.94 20.49 -26.79
N SER A 70 -28.05 19.77 -26.63
CA SER A 70 -29.28 19.94 -27.43
C SER A 70 -30.38 20.56 -26.59
N ILE A 71 -31.27 21.29 -27.26
CA ILE A 71 -32.46 21.89 -26.64
C ILE A 71 -33.69 21.43 -27.43
N GLU A 72 -34.67 20.84 -26.74
CA GLU A 72 -35.99 20.48 -27.28
C GLU A 72 -37.06 21.21 -26.46
N GLY A 73 -37.75 22.17 -27.08
CA GLY A 73 -38.58 23.12 -26.34
C GLY A 73 -37.74 23.93 -25.35
N ASN A 74 -37.93 23.68 -24.05
CA ASN A 74 -37.14 24.25 -22.96
C ASN A 74 -36.30 23.22 -22.20
N VAL A 75 -36.22 21.97 -22.68
CA VAL A 75 -35.44 20.90 -22.05
C VAL A 75 -34.05 20.84 -22.67
N VAL A 76 -33.02 20.88 -21.83
CA VAL A 76 -31.60 20.85 -22.23
C VAL A 76 -31.00 19.49 -21.89
N THR A 77 -30.36 18.86 -22.88
CA THR A 77 -29.56 17.64 -22.71
C THR A 77 -28.10 17.93 -23.03
N LEU A 78 -27.20 17.63 -22.09
CA LEU A 78 -25.77 17.90 -22.22
C LEU A 78 -25.07 16.78 -23.01
N LYS A 79 -24.16 17.18 -23.91
CA LYS A 79 -23.46 16.27 -24.83
C LYS A 79 -21.94 16.26 -24.64
N LYS A 80 -21.36 17.39 -24.23
CA LYS A 80 -19.90 17.51 -24.05
C LYS A 80 -19.56 18.55 -22.98
N GLY A 81 -18.45 18.33 -22.29
CA GLY A 81 -17.88 19.30 -21.36
C GLY A 81 -17.36 20.57 -22.05
N GLY A 82 -17.35 21.69 -21.33
CA GLY A 82 -16.93 23.00 -21.85
C GLY A 82 -17.72 24.15 -21.22
N VAL A 83 -17.68 25.33 -21.83
CA VAL A 83 -18.50 26.48 -21.44
C VAL A 83 -19.65 26.63 -22.41
N CYS A 84 -20.88 26.48 -21.91
CA CYS A 84 -22.10 26.53 -22.70
C CYS A 84 -22.82 27.86 -22.48
N THR A 85 -23.28 28.47 -23.57
CA THR A 85 -24.11 29.68 -23.51
C THR A 85 -25.44 29.37 -24.18
N ILE A 86 -26.53 29.58 -23.46
CA ILE A 86 -27.89 29.52 -24.00
C ILE A 86 -28.39 30.95 -24.18
N THR A 87 -28.96 31.23 -25.35
CA THR A 87 -29.65 32.48 -25.66
C THR A 87 -31.16 32.21 -25.61
N ALA A 88 -31.88 32.92 -24.74
CA ALA A 88 -33.34 32.96 -24.72
C ALA A 88 -33.79 34.14 -25.58
N ILE A 89 -34.56 33.87 -26.63
CA ILE A 89 -35.03 34.86 -27.60
C ILE A 89 -36.54 35.00 -27.40
N GLN A 90 -36.99 36.17 -26.96
CA GLN A 90 -38.42 36.46 -26.90
C GLN A 90 -38.90 36.95 -28.26
N VAL A 91 -39.92 36.30 -28.82
CA VAL A 91 -40.54 36.78 -30.07
C VAL A 91 -41.34 38.06 -29.80
N SER A 92 -41.48 38.93 -30.81
CA SER A 92 -42.30 40.14 -30.70
C SER A 92 -43.76 39.77 -30.43
N SER A 93 -44.38 40.46 -29.46
CA SER A 93 -45.78 40.27 -29.06
C SER A 93 -46.28 41.49 -28.28
N GLY A 94 -47.57 41.81 -28.42
CA GLY A 94 -48.24 42.79 -27.57
C GLY A 94 -47.62 44.20 -27.54
N GLY A 95 -47.08 44.68 -28.67
CA GLY A 95 -46.41 46.00 -28.75
C GLY A 95 -44.94 46.01 -28.32
N TYR A 96 -44.38 44.85 -27.96
CA TYR A 96 -42.96 44.70 -27.63
C TYR A 96 -42.18 44.11 -28.81
N LYS A 97 -40.95 44.61 -29.00
CA LYS A 97 -40.04 44.10 -30.03
C LYS A 97 -39.40 42.79 -29.59
N ARG A 98 -38.85 42.06 -30.57
CA ARG A 98 -37.98 40.90 -30.31
C ARG A 98 -36.75 41.35 -29.53
N ASP A 99 -36.38 40.60 -28.50
CA ASP A 99 -35.17 40.82 -27.73
C ASP A 99 -34.59 39.48 -27.25
N SER A 100 -33.36 39.48 -26.73
CA SER A 100 -32.73 38.26 -26.22
C SER A 100 -31.84 38.50 -25.01
N ILE A 101 -31.73 37.47 -24.17
CA ILE A 101 -30.83 37.44 -23.01
C ILE A 101 -30.06 36.12 -23.00
N GLN A 102 -28.84 36.14 -22.47
CA GLN A 102 -27.95 34.98 -22.45
C GLN A 102 -27.64 34.54 -21.03
N ALA A 103 -27.50 33.22 -20.86
CA ALA A 103 -26.96 32.60 -19.66
C ALA A 103 -25.79 31.70 -20.04
N THR A 104 -24.65 31.90 -19.39
CA THR A 104 -23.42 31.13 -19.62
C THR A 104 -23.10 30.30 -18.38
N PHE A 105 -22.84 29.01 -18.56
CA PHE A 105 -22.53 28.07 -17.48
C PHE A 105 -21.49 27.03 -17.92
N PRO A 106 -20.63 26.55 -17.01
CA PRO A 106 -19.71 25.46 -17.31
C PRO A 106 -20.42 24.09 -17.25
N ILE A 107 -20.02 23.20 -18.15
CA ILE A 107 -20.32 21.77 -18.16
C ILE A 107 -19.03 21.03 -17.78
N GLY A 108 -18.94 20.55 -16.54
CA GLY A 108 -17.82 19.74 -16.07
C GLY A 108 -17.87 18.31 -16.62
N VAL A 109 -16.72 17.64 -16.69
CA VAL A 109 -16.62 16.19 -17.00
C VAL A 109 -16.15 15.48 -15.75
N LEU A 110 -16.77 14.33 -15.43
CA LEU A 110 -16.34 13.53 -14.29
C LEU A 110 -14.93 12.97 -14.48
N GLN A 111 -14.10 13.11 -13.44
CA GLN A 111 -12.71 12.66 -13.39
C GLN A 111 -12.53 11.63 -12.28
N GLN A 112 -11.66 10.65 -12.49
CA GLN A 112 -11.23 9.76 -11.40
C GLN A 112 -10.37 10.53 -10.39
N PRO A 113 -10.61 10.41 -9.08
CA PRO A 113 -9.74 11.01 -8.09
C PRO A 113 -8.39 10.29 -8.07
N VAL A 114 -7.33 11.06 -7.86
CA VAL A 114 -5.98 10.53 -7.62
C VAL A 114 -5.81 10.42 -6.11
N MET A 115 -5.57 9.21 -5.63
CA MET A 115 -5.36 8.92 -4.20
C MET A 115 -3.94 8.37 -3.99
N SER A 116 -3.28 8.76 -2.89
CA SER A 116 -1.94 8.28 -2.55
C SER A 116 -1.71 8.25 -1.03
N ASP A 117 -0.52 7.75 -0.64
CA ASP A 117 -0.02 7.75 0.75
C ASP A 117 -0.93 6.98 1.73
N PHE A 118 -1.41 5.81 1.33
CA PHE A 118 -2.15 4.90 2.21
C PHE A 118 -1.33 3.65 2.50
N THR A 119 -0.70 3.63 3.66
CA THR A 119 0.07 2.48 4.16
C THR A 119 -0.36 2.16 5.59
N ILE A 120 -0.29 0.88 5.95
CA ILE A 120 -0.62 0.41 7.29
C ILE A 120 0.51 -0.52 7.74
N GLU A 121 1.10 -0.22 8.90
CA GLU A 121 2.10 -1.09 9.49
C GLU A 121 1.48 -2.39 10.02
N SER A 122 2.26 -3.47 10.04
CA SER A 122 1.84 -4.71 10.70
C SER A 122 1.56 -4.47 12.19
N LYS A 123 0.58 -5.18 12.74
CA LYS A 123 0.20 -5.10 14.16
C LYS A 123 0.23 -6.46 14.83
N MET A 124 0.18 -6.48 16.16
CA MET A 124 0.06 -7.71 16.94
C MET A 124 -1.33 -7.87 17.53
N LEU A 125 -1.74 -9.12 17.72
CA LEU A 125 -2.92 -9.45 18.49
C LEU A 125 -2.80 -8.86 19.90
N GLY A 126 -3.79 -8.08 20.30
CA GLY A 126 -3.82 -7.38 21.59
C GLY A 126 -3.05 -6.04 21.60
N ASP A 127 -2.57 -5.54 20.46
CA ASP A 127 -2.27 -4.10 20.36
C ASP A 127 -3.53 -3.28 20.60
N ALA A 128 -3.36 -2.08 21.18
CA ALA A 128 -4.47 -1.16 21.38
C ALA A 128 -5.09 -0.74 20.04
N PRO A 129 -6.39 -0.36 20.01
CA PRO A 129 -6.99 0.24 18.83
C PRO A 129 -6.18 1.43 18.32
N PHE A 130 -6.10 1.59 16.99
CA PHE A 130 -5.32 2.64 16.35
C PHE A 130 -6.14 3.36 15.28
N GLU A 131 -5.79 4.61 15.02
CA GLU A 131 -6.44 5.41 13.98
C GLU A 131 -5.73 5.25 12.63
N LEU A 132 -6.51 5.17 11.56
CA LEU A 132 -6.01 5.21 10.18
C LEU A 132 -5.70 6.65 9.78
N ALA A 133 -4.53 6.83 9.15
CA ALA A 133 -4.21 8.07 8.46
C ALA A 133 -5.10 8.23 7.22
N THR A 134 -5.69 9.42 7.05
CA THR A 134 -6.46 9.74 5.85
C THR A 134 -5.52 9.87 4.65
N PRO A 135 -5.76 9.12 3.55
CA PRO A 135 -4.93 9.22 2.35
C PRO A 135 -5.05 10.58 1.70
N LYS A 136 -4.02 10.97 0.94
CA LYS A 136 -4.09 12.19 0.12
C LYS A 136 -5.04 11.97 -1.04
N SER A 137 -5.87 12.96 -1.33
CA SER A 137 -6.75 12.98 -2.50
C SER A 137 -6.85 14.39 -3.10
N ASN A 138 -7.04 14.47 -4.41
CA ASN A 138 -7.43 15.71 -5.10
C ASN A 138 -8.95 15.95 -5.09
N SER A 139 -9.75 15.01 -4.59
CA SER A 139 -11.19 15.18 -4.34
C SER A 139 -11.42 15.63 -2.90
N LYS A 140 -12.50 16.37 -2.67
CA LYS A 140 -12.96 16.78 -1.32
C LYS A 140 -14.11 15.91 -0.78
N GLY A 141 -14.43 14.80 -1.44
CA GLY A 141 -15.46 13.90 -0.92
C GLY A 141 -15.07 13.35 0.44
N LEU A 142 -16.04 12.82 1.18
CA LEU A 142 -15.74 12.15 2.43
C LEU A 142 -14.98 10.83 2.16
N ILE A 143 -13.99 10.53 3.00
CA ILE A 143 -13.29 9.24 2.99
C ILE A 143 -13.81 8.40 4.15
N THR A 144 -14.23 7.17 3.83
CA THR A 144 -14.62 6.14 4.81
C THR A 144 -13.74 4.92 4.66
N PHE A 145 -13.62 4.11 5.70
CA PHE A 145 -12.77 2.92 5.68
C PHE A 145 -13.59 1.65 5.86
N THR A 146 -13.18 0.60 5.17
CA THR A 146 -13.78 -0.73 5.25
C THR A 146 -12.69 -1.78 5.36
N SER A 147 -12.99 -2.88 6.06
CA SER A 147 -12.11 -4.04 6.17
C SER A 147 -12.72 -5.20 5.41
N SER A 148 -11.92 -5.84 4.56
CA SER A 148 -12.33 -7.06 3.84
C SER A 148 -12.61 -8.24 4.77
N ASN A 149 -12.04 -8.24 5.98
CA ASN A 149 -12.24 -9.25 7.01
C ASN A 149 -12.36 -8.59 8.41
N PRO A 150 -13.58 -8.29 8.85
CA PRO A 150 -13.87 -7.72 10.17
C PRO A 150 -13.56 -8.60 11.38
N ASP A 151 -13.29 -9.90 11.17
CA ASP A 151 -12.87 -10.84 12.22
C ASP A 151 -11.38 -10.74 12.52
N VAL A 152 -10.57 -10.32 11.55
CA VAL A 152 -9.15 -9.95 11.76
C VAL A 152 -9.06 -8.55 12.34
N ALA A 153 -9.71 -7.58 11.68
CA ALA A 153 -9.74 -6.20 12.15
C ALA A 153 -11.05 -5.50 11.75
N SER A 154 -11.77 -4.97 12.73
CA SER A 154 -12.98 -4.17 12.51
C SER A 154 -12.68 -2.69 12.57
N ILE A 155 -13.45 -1.89 11.84
CA ILE A 155 -13.27 -0.44 11.74
C ILE A 155 -14.55 0.27 12.20
N ASN A 156 -14.40 1.28 13.05
CA ASN A 156 -15.45 2.24 13.37
C ASN A 156 -14.94 3.67 13.09
N GLY A 157 -15.51 4.36 12.11
CA GLY A 157 -14.94 5.61 11.59
C GLY A 157 -13.56 5.38 10.96
N ASN A 158 -12.52 5.98 11.56
CA ASN A 158 -11.12 5.72 11.22
C ASN A 158 -10.40 4.82 12.26
N MET A 159 -11.08 4.35 13.30
CA MET A 159 -10.46 3.56 14.37
C MET A 159 -10.54 2.06 14.07
N VAL A 160 -9.37 1.42 13.98
CA VAL A 160 -9.23 -0.02 13.79
C VAL A 160 -9.10 -0.72 15.14
N THR A 161 -9.88 -1.77 15.35
CA THR A 161 -9.75 -2.70 16.47
C THR A 161 -9.29 -4.06 15.96
N ILE A 162 -8.20 -4.57 16.53
CA ILE A 162 -7.63 -5.88 16.19
C ILE A 162 -8.35 -6.96 16.97
N LYS A 163 -8.74 -8.04 16.30
CA LYS A 163 -9.53 -9.14 16.88
C LYS A 163 -8.86 -10.50 16.79
N SER A 164 -8.23 -10.81 15.66
CA SER A 164 -7.52 -12.07 15.46
C SER A 164 -6.27 -11.89 14.63
N VAL A 165 -5.40 -12.89 14.66
CA VAL A 165 -4.29 -12.99 13.71
C VAL A 165 -4.82 -13.21 12.29
N GLY A 166 -4.08 -12.74 11.30
CA GLY A 166 -4.44 -12.89 9.89
C GLY A 166 -4.09 -11.66 9.06
N LYS A 167 -4.52 -11.69 7.81
CA LYS A 167 -4.40 -10.56 6.88
C LYS A 167 -5.78 -10.04 6.52
N THR A 168 -5.91 -8.72 6.40
CA THR A 168 -7.11 -8.09 5.82
C THR A 168 -6.70 -6.90 4.95
N THR A 169 -7.38 -6.72 3.83
CA THR A 169 -7.28 -5.47 3.07
C THR A 169 -8.18 -4.43 3.70
N ILE A 170 -7.60 -3.29 4.05
CA ILE A 170 -8.32 -2.08 4.41
C ILE A 170 -8.48 -1.24 3.16
N THR A 171 -9.71 -0.81 2.87
CA THR A 171 -10.03 0.03 1.71
C THR A 171 -10.51 1.39 2.20
N ALA A 172 -9.82 2.44 1.75
CA ALA A 172 -10.27 3.83 1.85
C ALA A 172 -11.18 4.14 0.67
N ASN A 173 -12.46 4.38 0.94
CA ASN A 173 -13.50 4.70 -0.05
C ASN A 173 -13.74 6.21 -0.06
N GLN A 174 -13.39 6.84 -1.17
CA GLN A 174 -13.57 8.27 -1.43
C GLN A 174 -14.93 8.50 -2.12
N GLU A 175 -15.83 9.25 -1.50
CA GLU A 175 -17.08 9.66 -2.14
C GLU A 175 -16.84 10.62 -3.31
N ALA A 176 -17.80 10.66 -4.25
CA ALA A 176 -17.80 11.63 -5.34
C ALA A 176 -17.97 13.06 -4.81
N ASN A 177 -17.28 14.03 -5.42
CA ASN A 177 -17.39 15.43 -5.05
C ASN A 177 -17.03 16.35 -6.22
N GLY A 178 -17.93 17.28 -6.54
CA GLY A 178 -17.74 18.22 -7.65
C GLY A 178 -17.54 17.47 -8.98
N VAL A 179 -16.40 17.69 -9.63
CA VAL A 179 -16.03 17.02 -10.88
C VAL A 179 -15.43 15.64 -10.68
N TYR A 180 -15.20 15.17 -9.44
CA TYR A 180 -14.59 13.86 -9.20
C TYR A 180 -15.65 12.81 -8.88
N MET A 181 -15.52 11.64 -9.53
CA MET A 181 -16.30 10.45 -9.18
C MET A 181 -15.77 9.79 -7.90
N ALA A 182 -16.47 8.75 -7.43
CA ALA A 182 -16.01 7.97 -6.29
C ALA A 182 -14.72 7.20 -6.63
N GLY A 183 -13.84 7.05 -5.64
CA GLY A 183 -12.55 6.37 -5.78
C GLY A 183 -12.26 5.43 -4.62
N LYS A 184 -11.22 4.60 -4.77
CA LYS A 184 -10.76 3.71 -3.70
C LYS A 184 -9.25 3.53 -3.71
N LEU A 185 -8.68 3.33 -2.54
CA LEU A 185 -7.28 2.97 -2.34
C LEU A 185 -7.16 1.89 -1.26
N ASN A 186 -6.31 0.90 -1.48
CA ASN A 186 -6.18 -0.27 -0.61
C ASN A 186 -4.83 -0.30 0.10
N ALA A 187 -4.82 -0.79 1.34
CA ALA A 187 -3.62 -1.15 2.09
C ALA A 187 -3.84 -2.51 2.77
N GLU A 188 -2.79 -3.35 2.84
CA GLU A 188 -2.84 -4.60 3.59
C GLU A 188 -2.50 -4.34 5.07
N LEU A 189 -3.37 -4.81 5.97
CA LEU A 189 -3.06 -4.93 7.38
C LEU A 189 -2.74 -6.40 7.69
N VAL A 190 -1.54 -6.62 8.22
CA VAL A 190 -1.10 -7.93 8.72
C VAL A 190 -1.14 -7.89 10.25
N VAL A 191 -1.89 -8.80 10.86
CA VAL A 191 -1.94 -9.02 12.30
C VAL A 191 -1.25 -10.33 12.63
N ILE A 192 -0.19 -10.28 13.43
CA ILE A 192 0.55 -11.45 13.89
C ILE A 192 0.26 -11.78 15.35
N ALA A 193 0.49 -13.01 15.77
CA ALA A 193 0.38 -13.39 17.18
C ALA A 193 1.50 -12.73 17.98
N ARG A 194 1.22 -12.40 19.26
CA ARG A 194 2.31 -12.10 20.18
C ARG A 194 3.13 -13.37 20.41
N PRO A 195 4.46 -13.29 20.33
CA PRO A 195 5.33 -14.37 20.76
C PRO A 195 5.10 -14.67 22.24
N VAL A 196 5.06 -15.94 22.59
CA VAL A 196 4.92 -16.42 23.98
C VAL A 196 6.19 -17.16 24.35
N GLU A 197 6.92 -16.68 25.38
CA GLU A 197 8.04 -17.42 25.97
C GLU A 197 7.47 -18.78 26.41
N ASP A 198 7.96 -19.86 25.82
CA ASP A 198 7.40 -21.19 26.02
C ASP A 198 8.10 -21.82 27.23
N ASN A 199 9.27 -22.42 27.00
CA ASN A 199 10.06 -23.12 28.00
C ASN A 199 11.56 -22.97 27.73
N ILE A 200 12.39 -23.77 28.41
CA ILE A 200 13.80 -23.92 28.11
C ILE A 200 14.07 -25.24 27.36
N VAL A 201 15.19 -25.29 26.64
CA VAL A 201 15.79 -26.53 26.12
C VAL A 201 17.22 -26.65 26.64
N VAL A 202 17.65 -27.87 26.92
CA VAL A 202 18.99 -28.17 27.43
C VAL A 202 19.71 -29.09 26.44
N ASP A 203 20.94 -28.75 26.06
CA ASP A 203 21.76 -29.62 25.21
C ASP A 203 22.55 -30.67 26.04
N ILE A 204 23.32 -31.51 25.34
CA ILE A 204 24.12 -32.58 25.97
C ILE A 204 25.25 -32.06 26.89
N ASP A 205 25.60 -30.78 26.77
CA ASP A 205 26.57 -30.08 27.62
C ASP A 205 25.95 -29.40 28.83
N GLY A 206 24.62 -29.46 28.97
CA GLY A 206 23.92 -28.75 30.02
C GLY A 206 23.73 -27.27 29.74
N ASN A 207 23.99 -26.80 28.51
CA ASN A 207 23.67 -25.43 28.14
C ASN A 207 22.15 -25.27 28.10
N ILE A 208 21.65 -24.22 28.75
CA ILE A 208 20.23 -23.90 28.82
C ILE A 208 19.94 -22.77 27.83
N TYR A 209 18.92 -22.95 27.00
CA TYR A 209 18.44 -21.98 26.01
C TYR A 209 16.97 -21.68 26.27
N LYS A 210 16.59 -20.42 26.20
CA LYS A 210 15.19 -20.02 26.21
C LYS A 210 14.56 -20.30 24.85
N THR A 211 13.24 -20.42 24.85
CA THR A 211 12.48 -20.73 23.64
C THR A 211 11.26 -19.85 23.50
N ILE A 212 10.89 -19.58 22.26
CA ILE A 212 9.84 -18.64 21.90
C ILE A 212 8.95 -19.25 20.82
N LYS A 213 7.63 -19.23 21.04
CA LYS A 213 6.68 -19.64 20.00
C LYS A 213 6.38 -18.45 19.09
N ILE A 214 6.71 -18.58 17.80
CA ILE A 214 6.48 -17.60 16.74
C ILE A 214 5.58 -18.25 15.69
N GLY A 215 4.33 -17.81 15.63
CA GLY A 215 3.31 -18.46 14.80
C GLY A 215 3.13 -19.94 15.17
N THR A 216 3.39 -20.83 14.22
CA THR A 216 3.29 -22.28 14.41
C THR A 216 4.60 -22.95 14.87
N GLN A 217 5.69 -22.19 14.97
CA GLN A 217 7.03 -22.71 15.22
C GLN A 217 7.53 -22.32 16.62
N THR A 218 8.26 -23.21 17.29
CA THR A 218 8.96 -22.87 18.53
C THR A 218 10.47 -22.85 18.29
N TRP A 219 11.07 -21.67 18.45
CA TRP A 219 12.48 -21.41 18.17
C TRP A 219 13.28 -21.25 19.47
N MET A 220 14.56 -21.65 19.46
CA MET A 220 15.51 -21.17 20.46
C MET A 220 15.64 -19.64 20.37
N MET A 221 15.91 -18.97 21.48
CA MET A 221 16.15 -17.51 21.54
C MET A 221 17.63 -17.16 21.44
N GLU A 222 18.52 -18.10 21.75
CA GLU A 222 19.96 -17.94 21.72
C GLU A 222 20.63 -18.91 20.74
N ASN A 223 21.85 -18.58 20.33
CA ASN A 223 22.63 -19.43 19.44
C ASN A 223 23.20 -20.65 20.18
N LEU A 224 23.25 -21.79 19.50
CA LEU A 224 23.75 -23.05 20.03
C LEU A 224 25.22 -22.97 20.45
N LYS A 225 25.58 -23.65 21.54
CA LYS A 225 26.91 -23.64 22.17
C LYS A 225 27.43 -25.03 22.49
N THR A 226 26.81 -26.08 21.98
CA THR A 226 27.27 -27.45 22.23
C THR A 226 28.66 -27.72 21.63
N THR A 227 29.38 -28.61 22.30
CA THR A 227 30.70 -29.14 21.97
C THR A 227 30.65 -30.63 21.67
N ARG A 228 29.47 -31.24 21.76
CA ARG A 228 29.23 -32.66 21.53
C ARG A 228 27.99 -32.82 20.68
N TYR A 229 28.03 -33.77 19.76
CA TYR A 229 26.82 -34.24 19.09
C TYR A 229 25.87 -34.89 20.11
N ARG A 230 24.60 -35.05 19.74
CA ARG A 230 23.54 -35.62 20.62
C ARG A 230 23.91 -36.99 21.19
N ASN A 231 24.68 -37.78 20.44
CA ASN A 231 25.19 -39.08 20.90
C ASN A 231 26.40 -39.01 21.85
N GLY A 232 26.82 -37.82 22.28
CA GLY A 232 27.95 -37.57 23.16
C GLY A 232 29.31 -37.48 22.46
N THR A 233 29.40 -37.71 21.14
CA THR A 233 30.67 -37.62 20.41
C THR A 233 31.18 -36.18 20.42
N PRO A 234 32.44 -35.91 20.83
CA PRO A 234 33.03 -34.58 20.77
C PRO A 234 33.06 -34.02 19.34
N ILE A 235 32.75 -32.72 19.23
CA ILE A 235 32.92 -31.93 18.02
C ILE A 235 34.30 -31.25 18.14
N PRO A 236 35.18 -31.37 17.14
CA PRO A 236 36.47 -30.68 17.13
C PRO A 236 36.31 -29.15 17.22
N ASN A 237 37.07 -28.52 18.13
CA ASN A 237 37.26 -27.07 18.14
C ASN A 237 38.39 -26.70 17.17
N LEU A 238 38.03 -26.11 16.03
CA LEU A 238 38.93 -25.82 14.93
C LEU A 238 39.41 -24.36 14.97
N ALA A 239 40.27 -24.02 15.93
CA ALA A 239 40.78 -22.64 16.06
C ALA A 239 41.74 -22.25 14.92
N ASP A 240 42.57 -23.19 14.47
CA ASP A 240 43.58 -22.98 13.43
C ASP A 240 42.93 -22.78 12.05
N GLN A 241 43.49 -21.85 11.27
CA GLN A 241 42.95 -21.47 9.97
C GLN A 241 43.15 -22.56 8.90
N ALA A 242 44.31 -23.22 8.87
CA ALA A 242 44.59 -24.26 7.88
C ALA A 242 43.79 -25.54 8.15
N ILE A 243 43.59 -25.87 9.44
CA ILE A 243 42.71 -26.98 9.82
C ILE A 243 41.26 -26.66 9.45
N TRP A 244 40.79 -25.43 9.70
CA TRP A 244 39.44 -25.01 9.32
C TRP A 244 39.18 -25.19 7.82
N GLN A 245 40.11 -24.73 6.98
CA GLN A 245 40.01 -24.82 5.53
C GLN A 245 39.91 -26.25 4.99
N SER A 246 40.53 -27.20 5.70
CA SER A 246 40.66 -28.59 5.25
C SER A 246 39.64 -29.54 5.89
N ASP A 247 38.91 -29.11 6.94
CA ASP A 247 37.92 -29.97 7.59
C ASP A 247 36.65 -30.14 6.75
N LEU A 248 36.32 -31.41 6.50
CA LEU A 248 35.09 -31.84 5.82
C LEU A 248 34.25 -32.77 6.71
N THR A 249 34.57 -32.87 8.01
CA THR A 249 33.98 -33.85 8.93
C THR A 249 33.06 -33.26 9.98
N GLY A 250 33.17 -31.95 10.22
CA GLY A 250 32.34 -31.24 11.18
C GLY A 250 33.17 -30.66 12.30
N GLY A 251 33.12 -29.35 12.48
CA GLY A 251 33.83 -28.64 13.52
C GLY A 251 33.10 -27.39 13.98
N TYR A 252 33.52 -26.86 15.13
CA TYR A 252 33.09 -25.57 15.62
C TYR A 252 34.29 -24.66 15.91
N CYS A 253 34.05 -23.37 15.99
CA CYS A 253 34.97 -22.41 16.59
C CYS A 253 34.19 -21.32 17.33
N ILE A 254 34.90 -20.47 18.05
CA ILE A 254 34.35 -19.26 18.65
C ILE A 254 34.83 -18.07 17.81
N TYR A 255 33.97 -17.07 17.59
CA TYR A 255 34.35 -15.92 16.75
C TYR A 255 35.66 -15.28 17.22
N GLY A 256 36.63 -15.14 16.31
CA GLY A 256 37.95 -14.58 16.60
C GLY A 256 38.79 -15.41 17.59
N ASN A 257 38.41 -16.67 17.83
CA ASN A 257 39.01 -17.55 18.84
C ASN A 257 39.02 -16.92 20.25
N ASN A 258 38.06 -16.05 20.56
CA ASN A 258 37.95 -15.33 21.83
C ASN A 258 36.78 -15.85 22.67
N LEU A 259 37.08 -16.48 23.81
CA LEU A 259 36.08 -17.05 24.73
C LEU A 259 35.02 -16.04 25.19
N ALA A 260 35.34 -14.75 25.26
CA ALA A 260 34.35 -13.73 25.64
C ALA A 260 33.18 -13.64 24.66
N ASN A 261 33.40 -14.00 23.39
CA ASN A 261 32.34 -13.99 22.36
C ASN A 261 31.37 -15.17 22.51
N GLU A 262 31.78 -16.28 23.13
CA GLU A 262 30.93 -17.47 23.28
C GLU A 262 29.72 -17.17 24.16
N ALA A 263 29.92 -16.44 25.26
CA ALA A 263 28.84 -16.12 26.20
C ALA A 263 27.72 -15.29 25.55
N VAL A 264 28.09 -14.46 24.57
CA VAL A 264 27.18 -13.51 23.90
C VAL A 264 26.60 -14.10 22.61
N TYR A 265 27.45 -14.57 21.71
CA TYR A 265 27.08 -14.93 20.34
C TYR A 265 26.98 -16.44 20.09
N GLY A 266 27.41 -17.25 21.07
CA GLY A 266 27.51 -18.68 20.95
C GLY A 266 28.70 -19.14 20.10
N LYS A 267 28.54 -20.28 19.43
CA LYS A 267 29.58 -20.89 18.59
C LYS A 267 29.22 -20.81 17.11
N LEU A 268 30.25 -20.84 16.27
CA LEU A 268 30.14 -20.98 14.83
C LEU A 268 30.43 -22.43 14.46
N TYR A 269 29.54 -23.05 13.69
CA TYR A 269 29.69 -24.42 13.23
C TYR A 269 29.84 -24.42 11.72
N ASN A 270 30.69 -25.29 11.19
CA ASN A 270 30.66 -25.55 9.75
C ASN A 270 29.44 -26.39 9.38
N TRP A 271 29.05 -26.39 8.10
CA TRP A 271 27.84 -27.08 7.68
C TRP A 271 27.96 -28.60 7.80
N TYR A 272 29.19 -29.14 7.80
CA TYR A 272 29.43 -30.57 8.06
C TYR A 272 29.04 -30.98 9.49
N ALA A 273 29.23 -30.10 10.48
CA ALA A 273 28.70 -30.33 11.83
C ALA A 273 27.17 -30.21 11.87
N VAL A 274 26.61 -29.22 11.16
CA VAL A 274 25.15 -29.01 11.03
C VAL A 274 24.44 -30.23 10.44
N ASN A 275 25.01 -30.84 9.39
CA ASN A 275 24.43 -31.98 8.70
C ASN A 275 25.07 -33.32 9.11
N ASN A 276 25.57 -33.42 10.35
CA ASN A 276 26.16 -34.65 10.85
C ASN A 276 25.07 -35.66 11.27
N PRO A 277 25.17 -36.95 10.89
CA PRO A 277 24.19 -37.97 11.29
C PRO A 277 24.14 -38.23 12.80
N LYS A 278 25.11 -37.74 13.57
CA LYS A 278 25.12 -37.81 15.04
C LYS A 278 24.24 -36.74 15.69
N GLU A 279 23.66 -35.85 14.89
CA GLU A 279 22.79 -34.73 15.22
C GLU A 279 23.43 -33.67 16.14
N LEU A 280 23.49 -32.43 15.66
CA LEU A 280 24.06 -31.32 16.41
C LEU A 280 23.06 -30.72 17.42
N SER A 281 21.75 -30.84 17.17
CA SER A 281 20.71 -30.26 18.01
C SER A 281 20.35 -31.12 19.24
N PRO A 282 19.79 -30.52 20.31
CA PRO A 282 19.24 -31.25 21.45
C PRO A 282 18.15 -32.26 21.07
N GLU A 283 17.86 -33.22 21.95
CA GLU A 283 16.76 -34.17 21.77
C GLU A 283 15.39 -33.45 21.69
N GLY A 284 14.55 -33.84 20.73
CA GLY A 284 13.26 -33.18 20.45
C GLY A 284 13.38 -31.85 19.67
N TRP A 285 14.57 -31.55 19.15
CA TRP A 285 14.85 -30.35 18.38
C TRP A 285 15.68 -30.71 17.14
N HIS A 286 15.59 -29.87 16.10
CA HIS A 286 16.39 -29.99 14.90
C HIS A 286 16.90 -28.63 14.42
N ILE A 287 17.88 -28.66 13.52
CA ILE A 287 18.34 -27.47 12.79
C ILE A 287 17.34 -27.22 11.66
N PRO A 288 16.78 -26.01 11.55
CA PRO A 288 15.72 -25.71 10.60
C PRO A 288 16.19 -25.94 9.17
N SER A 289 15.28 -26.43 8.34
CA SER A 289 15.38 -26.40 6.89
C SER A 289 15.13 -24.99 6.34
N ASP A 290 15.48 -24.79 5.07
CA ASP A 290 15.13 -23.58 4.29
C ASP A 290 13.61 -23.35 4.26
N ALA A 291 12.81 -24.42 4.17
CA ALA A 291 11.36 -24.32 4.20
C ALA A 291 10.83 -23.82 5.56
N GLU A 292 11.45 -24.22 6.67
CA GLU A 292 11.05 -23.76 8.01
C GLU A 292 11.48 -22.33 8.27
N TRP A 293 12.65 -21.91 7.79
CA TRP A 293 13.03 -20.51 7.79
C TRP A 293 12.09 -19.66 6.92
N ALA A 294 11.64 -20.17 5.77
CA ALA A 294 10.68 -19.47 4.93
C ALA A 294 9.34 -19.20 5.64
N ILE A 295 8.90 -20.08 6.55
CA ILE A 295 7.72 -19.83 7.40
C ILE A 295 7.96 -18.64 8.33
N LEU A 296 9.11 -18.55 9.01
CA LEU A 296 9.46 -17.40 9.86
C LEU A 296 9.61 -16.11 9.02
N TYR A 297 10.27 -16.18 7.87
CA TYR A 297 10.42 -15.06 6.93
C TYR A 297 9.06 -14.53 6.46
N ASN A 298 8.12 -15.42 6.12
CA ASN A 298 6.76 -15.03 5.76
C ASN A 298 5.98 -14.47 6.96
N TYR A 299 6.19 -15.02 8.17
CA TYR A 299 5.56 -14.54 9.39
C TYR A 299 5.89 -13.08 9.69
N ILE A 300 7.14 -12.67 9.45
CA ILE A 300 7.58 -11.28 9.69
C ILE A 300 7.19 -10.32 8.56
N GLY A 301 6.67 -10.81 7.43
CA GLY A 301 6.11 -9.99 6.36
C GLY A 301 6.55 -10.41 4.96
N GLY A 302 7.43 -11.39 4.83
CA GLY A 302 7.79 -12.00 3.54
C GLY A 302 8.63 -11.10 2.63
N THR A 303 9.19 -10.00 3.13
CA THR A 303 10.12 -9.15 2.39
C THR A 303 11.43 -9.01 3.15
N ARG A 304 12.54 -8.83 2.43
CA ARG A 304 13.87 -8.70 3.04
C ARG A 304 13.96 -7.53 4.01
N TYR A 305 13.13 -6.50 3.86
CA TYR A 305 13.12 -5.29 4.70
C TYR A 305 12.55 -5.52 6.11
N GLU A 306 12.00 -6.71 6.37
CA GLU A 306 11.33 -7.04 7.62
C GLU A 306 12.24 -7.72 8.66
N GLY A 307 13.53 -7.88 8.36
CA GLY A 307 14.50 -8.52 9.26
C GLY A 307 14.61 -7.84 10.64
N GLY A 308 14.36 -6.52 10.72
CA GLY A 308 14.28 -5.79 11.98
C GLY A 308 13.26 -6.33 13.00
N LYS A 309 12.29 -7.16 12.56
CA LYS A 309 11.30 -7.81 13.43
C LYS A 309 11.85 -9.01 14.22
N ILE A 310 13.00 -9.57 13.82
CA ILE A 310 13.71 -10.63 14.56
C ILE A 310 15.02 -10.15 15.19
N GLN A 311 15.51 -8.99 14.75
CA GLN A 311 16.76 -8.40 15.21
C GLN A 311 16.65 -7.87 16.64
N GLN A 312 17.63 -8.17 17.50
CA GLN A 312 17.70 -7.61 18.86
C GLN A 312 17.66 -6.06 18.83
N GLN A 313 16.90 -5.46 19.77
CA GLN A 313 16.68 -4.01 19.82
C GLN A 313 17.91 -3.26 20.34
N GLY A 314 18.19 -2.08 19.79
CA GLY A 314 19.25 -1.22 20.27
C GLY A 314 20.64 -1.61 19.75
N ASN A 315 21.65 -0.85 20.20
CA ASN A 315 23.03 -0.93 19.73
C ASN A 315 23.98 -1.60 20.75
N THR A 316 23.46 -2.38 21.70
CA THR A 316 24.31 -3.08 22.67
C THR A 316 25.27 -4.06 21.98
N TYR A 317 24.75 -4.79 20.97
CA TYR A 317 25.52 -5.78 20.21
C TYR A 317 25.67 -5.41 18.74
N TRP A 318 24.67 -4.75 18.17
CA TRP A 318 24.71 -4.23 16.81
C TRP A 318 25.44 -2.89 16.77
N GLU A 319 26.21 -2.65 15.71
CA GLU A 319 26.96 -1.39 15.54
C GLU A 319 26.02 -0.17 15.48
N TYR A 320 24.83 -0.34 14.90
CA TYR A 320 23.84 0.73 14.76
C TYR A 320 22.47 0.28 15.27
N ASP A 321 21.78 1.19 15.96
CA ASP A 321 20.35 1.09 16.23
C ASP A 321 19.61 1.83 15.13
N LEU A 322 18.83 1.10 14.33
CA LEU A 322 18.04 1.65 13.23
C LEU A 322 16.54 1.48 13.50
N GLY A 323 16.16 1.37 14.78
CA GLY A 323 14.77 1.23 15.21
C GLY A 323 14.23 -0.19 15.02
N GLN A 324 15.08 -1.21 15.15
CA GLN A 324 14.63 -2.60 15.04
C GLN A 324 13.64 -2.94 16.14
N SER A 325 12.52 -3.55 15.78
CA SER A 325 11.42 -3.78 16.71
C SER A 325 11.59 -5.03 17.55
N ASN A 326 12.38 -6.02 17.11
CA ASN A 326 12.44 -7.37 17.71
C ASN A 326 11.05 -7.93 18.08
N ILE A 327 10.03 -7.60 17.29
CA ILE A 327 8.63 -7.83 17.64
C ILE A 327 8.32 -9.31 17.88
N THR A 328 9.12 -10.20 17.28
CA THR A 328 9.05 -11.65 17.43
C THR A 328 9.72 -12.20 18.68
N GLN A 329 10.51 -11.38 19.39
CA GLN A 329 11.41 -11.77 20.48
C GLN A 329 12.43 -12.86 20.10
N PHE A 330 12.60 -13.13 18.81
CA PHE A 330 13.64 -14.03 18.33
C PHE A 330 15.03 -13.56 18.79
N THR A 331 15.27 -12.25 18.89
CA THR A 331 16.49 -11.71 19.51
C THR A 331 17.75 -12.18 18.76
N ALA A 332 17.74 -11.98 17.44
CA ALA A 332 18.88 -12.27 16.58
C ALA A 332 20.07 -11.35 16.92
N LEU A 333 21.25 -11.94 17.12
CA LEU A 333 22.49 -11.25 17.47
C LEU A 333 23.52 -11.31 16.34
N PRO A 334 24.37 -10.27 16.19
CA PRO A 334 25.33 -10.17 15.11
C PRO A 334 26.64 -10.91 15.42
N GLY A 335 26.56 -12.24 15.46
CA GLY A 335 27.69 -13.11 15.79
C GLY A 335 28.79 -13.16 14.72
N GLY A 336 28.56 -12.54 13.55
CA GLY A 336 29.45 -12.64 12.40
C GLY A 336 29.55 -14.05 11.85
N GLY A 337 30.62 -14.30 11.10
CA GLY A 337 30.91 -15.60 10.53
C GLY A 337 32.39 -15.85 10.33
N ARG A 338 32.70 -17.07 9.90
CA ARG A 338 34.03 -17.47 9.43
C ARG A 338 33.90 -18.03 8.03
N ASP A 339 34.63 -17.49 7.06
CA ASP A 339 34.54 -17.96 5.67
C ASP A 339 35.20 -19.34 5.48
N GLU A 340 35.12 -19.89 4.26
CA GLU A 340 35.76 -21.15 3.89
C GLU A 340 37.29 -21.09 3.96
N LYS A 341 37.86 -19.88 3.92
CA LYS A 341 39.30 -19.62 4.09
C LYS A 341 39.68 -19.47 5.56
N GLY A 342 38.74 -19.65 6.49
CA GLY A 342 38.96 -19.55 7.93
C GLY A 342 39.16 -18.12 8.42
N ILE A 343 38.77 -17.10 7.66
CA ILE A 343 38.84 -15.68 8.02
C ILE A 343 37.53 -15.27 8.71
N PHE A 344 37.64 -14.59 9.85
CA PHE A 344 36.50 -14.06 10.59
C PHE A 344 36.08 -12.69 10.07
N SER A 345 34.77 -12.46 9.94
CA SER A 345 34.21 -11.16 9.53
C SER A 345 32.82 -10.90 10.10
N SER A 346 32.38 -9.64 9.99
CA SER A 346 31.00 -9.20 10.23
C SER A 346 30.45 -9.31 11.67
N ILE A 347 31.26 -9.55 12.69
CA ILE A 347 30.77 -9.38 14.07
C ILE A 347 30.23 -7.96 14.27
N LYS A 348 29.12 -7.81 14.99
CA LYS A 348 28.35 -6.55 15.14
C LYS A 348 27.62 -6.03 13.89
N TYR A 349 27.90 -6.58 12.71
CA TYR A 349 27.29 -6.17 11.45
C TYR A 349 26.27 -7.17 10.93
N ASP A 350 26.57 -8.46 11.02
CA ASP A 350 25.74 -9.52 10.45
C ASP A 350 25.49 -10.62 11.48
N GLY A 351 24.26 -11.10 11.52
CA GLY A 351 23.90 -12.37 12.14
C GLY A 351 23.65 -13.40 11.04
N ILE A 352 24.38 -14.51 11.07
CA ILE A 352 24.29 -15.53 10.01
C ILE A 352 23.95 -16.86 10.65
N TRP A 353 22.89 -17.52 10.16
CA TRP A 353 22.43 -18.81 10.66
C TRP A 353 22.39 -19.86 9.57
N TRP A 354 22.95 -21.02 9.87
CA TRP A 354 22.81 -22.18 9.00
C TRP A 354 21.38 -22.72 8.99
N THR A 355 20.99 -23.26 7.84
CA THR A 355 19.92 -24.24 7.72
C THR A 355 20.52 -25.64 7.50
N LYS A 356 19.72 -26.71 7.69
CA LYS A 356 20.11 -28.08 7.29
C LYS A 356 19.95 -28.33 5.78
N THR A 357 19.54 -27.33 4.99
CA THR A 357 19.29 -27.47 3.55
C THR A 357 20.56 -27.30 2.72
N ARG A 358 20.80 -28.27 1.82
CA ARG A 358 21.93 -28.28 0.87
C ARG A 358 21.49 -27.83 -0.52
N THR A 359 22.32 -27.05 -1.21
CA THR A 359 22.15 -26.67 -2.63
C THR A 359 23.39 -27.07 -3.44
N GLY A 360 23.37 -28.29 -3.97
CA GLY A 360 24.53 -28.84 -4.70
C GLY A 360 25.79 -28.89 -3.82
N VAL A 361 26.82 -28.14 -4.23
CA VAL A 361 28.09 -28.03 -3.48
C VAL A 361 28.00 -27.08 -2.29
N LEU A 362 27.02 -26.18 -2.27
CA LEU A 362 26.79 -25.19 -1.21
C LEU A 362 25.73 -25.65 -0.20
N ALA A 363 25.50 -24.81 0.80
CA ALA A 363 24.41 -24.92 1.75
C ALA A 363 23.71 -23.57 1.97
N VAL A 364 22.47 -23.63 2.42
CA VAL A 364 21.63 -22.44 2.63
C VAL A 364 21.84 -21.89 4.04
N ALA A 365 22.02 -20.57 4.12
CA ALA A 365 22.02 -19.79 5.35
C ALA A 365 21.08 -18.59 5.22
N TYR A 366 20.75 -17.98 6.35
CA TYR A 366 20.05 -16.71 6.42
C TYR A 366 20.96 -15.66 7.04
N ASP A 367 21.09 -14.52 6.36
CA ASP A 367 22.01 -13.43 6.68
C ASP A 367 21.19 -12.17 7.02
N LEU A 368 21.26 -11.75 8.29
CA LEU A 368 20.60 -10.59 8.83
C LEU A 368 21.61 -9.46 9.00
N TYR A 369 21.48 -8.44 8.15
CA TYR A 369 22.33 -7.26 8.15
C TYR A 369 21.89 -6.24 9.20
N ASN A 370 22.83 -5.46 9.71
CA ASN A 370 22.59 -4.37 10.69
C ASN A 370 21.46 -3.41 10.31
N LYS A 371 21.22 -3.18 9.02
CA LYS A 371 20.12 -2.39 8.44
C LYS A 371 18.73 -3.03 8.53
N GLY A 372 18.58 -4.14 9.26
CA GLY A 372 17.31 -4.86 9.38
C GLY A 372 16.92 -5.62 8.12
N TYR A 373 17.88 -5.88 7.22
CA TYR A 373 17.61 -6.66 6.01
C TYR A 373 17.92 -8.13 6.28
N ILE A 374 17.07 -9.04 5.84
CA ILE A 374 17.31 -10.48 5.92
C ILE A 374 17.28 -11.09 4.52
N ASP A 375 18.34 -11.80 4.16
CA ASP A 375 18.47 -12.49 2.88
C ASP A 375 18.73 -13.98 3.08
N ARG A 376 18.08 -14.79 2.23
CA ARG A 376 18.47 -16.19 2.03
C ARG A 376 19.71 -16.21 1.15
N VAL A 377 20.76 -16.88 1.60
CA VAL A 377 22.05 -16.93 0.92
C VAL A 377 22.54 -18.36 0.77
N GLU A 378 23.39 -18.58 -0.22
CA GLU A 378 24.11 -19.84 -0.39
C GLU A 378 25.58 -19.62 -0.06
N ARG A 379 26.16 -20.54 0.70
CA ARG A 379 27.49 -20.41 1.27
C ARG A 379 28.23 -21.74 1.21
N GLU A 380 29.55 -21.66 1.19
CA GLU A 380 30.42 -22.83 1.22
C GLU A 380 30.20 -23.62 2.51
N LYS A 381 30.15 -24.95 2.41
CA LYS A 381 29.88 -25.82 3.57
C LYS A 381 30.96 -25.73 4.66
N ALA A 382 32.17 -25.32 4.27
CA ALA A 382 33.27 -25.09 5.20
C ALA A 382 33.14 -23.77 5.97
N SER A 383 32.28 -22.83 5.56
CA SER A 383 32.04 -21.60 6.32
C SER A 383 31.40 -21.91 7.69
N GLY A 384 31.64 -21.04 8.67
CA GLY A 384 31.22 -21.19 10.05
C GLY A 384 30.21 -20.13 10.42
N PHE A 385 28.98 -20.55 10.70
CA PHE A 385 27.88 -19.65 11.10
C PHE A 385 27.21 -20.16 12.37
N SER A 386 26.42 -19.27 12.98
CA SER A 386 25.63 -19.64 14.15
C SER A 386 24.56 -20.67 13.79
N VAL A 387 24.10 -21.39 14.80
CA VAL A 387 23.00 -22.35 14.68
C VAL A 387 21.95 -21.98 15.69
N ARG A 388 20.68 -22.05 15.29
CA ARG A 388 19.52 -21.94 16.16
C ARG A 388 18.58 -23.07 15.81
N CYS A 389 18.10 -23.79 16.82
CA CYS A 389 17.23 -24.94 16.60
C CYS A 389 15.76 -24.56 16.71
N ILE A 390 14.93 -25.39 16.09
CA ILE A 390 13.47 -25.38 16.15
C ILE A 390 13.00 -26.71 16.75
N LYS A 391 11.89 -26.68 17.49
CA LYS A 391 11.30 -27.86 18.14
C LYS A 391 10.60 -28.74 17.10
N ASP A 392 10.70 -30.06 17.27
CA ASP A 392 10.09 -31.09 16.39
C ASP A 392 8.56 -31.04 16.34
#